data_AF-A0A956YVR8-F1
#
_entry.id   AF-A0A956YVR8-F1
#
_cell.length_a   1.000
_cell.length_b   1.000
_cell.length_c   1.000
_cell.angle_alpha   90.00
_cell.angle_beta   90.00
_cell.angle_gamma   90.00
#
_symmetry.space_group_name_H-M   'P 1'
#
loop_
_entity.id
_entity.type
_entity.pdbx_description
1 polymer ?
#
loop_
_entity_poly.entity_id
_entity_poly.type
_entity_poly.pdbx_seq_one_letter_code
_entity_poly.pdbx_strand_id
1 'polypeptide(L)'
;MNLLSNRALSPIFVLIFALLAALVIAMAMIVLTLNPPLEDIQQLMLFMVATGAVTIGGVYLLYRRRLIQWFTSLRWTLLTIIILTVVLVFINVFVTAQLMFISEHDLLLTSALLVYGGVIAIISVIFIAGTLIERIELLGSAARRVARGELHTRLSVRGNDELAQLTRMFNNMAEELETVDAQKRALDQTRRDLVAWASHDLRSPLAAVRAMNEAILDGVVD
;
A
#
# COMPACT_ATOMS: atom_id res chain seq x y z
N MET A 1 30.55 1.28 -10.99
CA MET A 1 29.78 2.54 -10.93
C MET A 1 29.01 2.52 -9.62
N ASN A 2 29.49 3.27 -8.62
CA ASN A 2 28.86 3.43 -7.31
C ASN A 2 27.50 4.10 -7.45
N LEU A 3 26.44 3.50 -6.92
CA LEU A 3 25.23 4.21 -6.52
C LEU A 3 24.95 3.86 -5.05
N LEU A 4 25.64 4.63 -4.20
CA LEU A 4 25.18 5.13 -2.91
C LEU A 4 24.28 4.20 -2.10
N SER A 5 24.93 3.58 -1.11
CA SER A 5 24.45 3.40 0.26
C SER A 5 23.33 4.39 0.64
N ASN A 6 22.09 4.06 0.29
CA ASN A 6 20.91 4.69 0.87
C ASN A 6 20.76 4.07 2.26
N ARG A 7 21.54 4.57 3.23
CA ARG A 7 21.22 4.40 4.66
C ARG A 7 19.94 5.20 4.88
N ALA A 8 18.81 4.66 4.42
CA ALA A 8 17.52 5.13 4.85
C ALA A 8 17.56 5.05 6.38
N LEU A 9 17.62 6.23 7.02
CA LEU A 9 17.50 6.31 8.47
C LEU A 9 16.28 5.47 8.83
N SER A 10 16.42 4.60 9.83
CA SER A 10 15.27 3.81 10.25
C SER A 10 14.12 4.79 10.54
N PRO A 11 12.86 4.45 10.20
CA PRO A 11 11.74 5.39 10.33
C PRO A 11 11.61 5.96 11.75
N ILE A 12 12.14 5.24 12.75
CA ILE A 12 12.26 5.67 14.15
C ILE A 12 13.22 6.86 14.30
N PHE A 13 14.39 6.84 13.66
CA PHE A 13 15.34 7.97 13.73
C PHE A 13 14.76 9.23 13.10
N VAL A 14 14.04 9.10 11.99
CA VAL A 14 13.37 10.23 11.34
C VAL A 14 12.30 10.83 12.26
N LEU A 15 11.49 9.99 12.91
CA LEU A 15 10.46 10.43 13.86
C LEU A 15 11.05 11.15 15.07
N ILE A 16 12.09 10.57 15.69
CA ILE A 16 12.77 11.17 16.84
C ILE A 16 13.39 12.52 16.45
N PHE A 17 14.08 12.58 15.31
CA PHE A 17 14.70 13.81 14.84
C PHE A 17 13.64 14.90 14.56
N ALA A 18 12.55 14.55 13.87
CA ALA A 18 11.46 15.48 13.59
C ALA A 18 10.82 16.02 14.87
N LEU A 19 10.66 15.20 15.92
CA LEU A 19 10.16 15.64 17.21
C LEU A 19 11.08 16.62 17.90
N LEU A 20 12.37 16.29 17.97
CA LEU A 20 13.35 17.17 18.60
C LEU A 20 13.41 18.52 17.88
N ALA A 21 13.38 18.51 16.55
CA ALA A 21 13.32 19.73 15.74
C ALA A 21 12.03 20.52 16.03
N ALA A 22 10.87 19.87 16.05
CA ALA A 22 9.59 20.52 16.35
C ALA A 22 9.55 21.12 17.76
N LEU A 23 10.09 20.41 18.75
CA LEU A 23 10.17 20.87 20.14
C LEU A 23 11.08 22.10 20.27
N VAL A 24 12.25 22.09 19.62
CA VAL A 24 13.17 23.23 19.60
C VAL A 24 12.52 24.44 18.92
N ILE A 25 11.87 24.25 17.77
CA ILE A 25 11.20 25.33 17.04
C ILE A 25 10.06 25.92 17.88
N ALA A 26 9.21 25.08 18.45
CA ALA A 26 8.09 25.52 19.28
C ALA A 26 8.57 26.27 20.53
N MET A 27 9.59 25.75 21.22
CA MET A 27 10.18 26.40 22.39
C MET A 27 10.81 27.76 22.02
N ALA A 28 11.56 27.81 20.92
CA ALA A 28 12.15 29.06 20.42
C ALA A 28 11.06 30.09 20.09
N MET A 29 9.98 29.67 19.43
CA MET A 29 8.85 30.53 19.11
C MET A 29 8.18 31.10 20.36
N ILE A 30 7.94 30.27 21.38
CA ILE A 30 7.34 30.69 22.67
C ILE A 30 8.24 31.68 23.39
N VAL A 31 9.53 31.37 23.55
CA VAL A 31 10.48 32.22 24.28
C VAL A 31 10.64 33.58 23.58
N LEU A 32 10.74 33.59 22.25
CA LEU A 32 10.89 34.83 21.47
C LEU A 32 9.63 35.70 21.47
N THR A 33 8.44 35.10 21.54
CA THR A 33 7.17 35.83 21.40
C THR A 33 6.62 36.29 22.75
N LEU A 34 6.69 35.43 23.77
CA LEU A 34 5.97 35.60 25.03
C LEU A 34 6.90 35.99 26.19
N ASN A 35 8.22 35.86 26.01
CA ASN A 35 9.25 36.09 27.03
C ASN A 35 8.83 35.60 28.45
N PRO A 36 8.44 34.33 28.59
CA PRO A 36 7.86 33.80 29.83
C PRO A 36 8.90 33.74 30.97
N PRO A 37 8.46 33.74 32.24
CA PRO A 37 9.35 33.54 33.37
C PRO A 37 10.00 32.15 33.31
N LEU A 38 11.20 32.03 33.90
CA LEU A 38 12.02 30.80 33.82
C LEU A 38 11.34 29.56 34.38
N GLU A 39 10.47 29.71 35.39
CA GLU A 39 9.70 28.61 35.99
C GLU A 39 8.69 28.02 34.99
N ASP A 40 8.00 28.87 34.23
CA ASP A 40 7.02 28.43 33.22
C ASP A 40 7.69 27.72 32.05
N ILE A 41 8.90 28.15 31.66
CA ILE A 41 9.69 27.50 30.61
C ILE A 41 9.97 26.04 30.98
N GLN A 42 10.34 25.77 32.24
CA GLN A 42 10.62 24.40 32.69
C GLN A 42 9.37 23.52 32.67
N GLN A 43 8.23 24.05 33.12
CA GLN A 43 6.96 23.31 33.10
C GLN A 43 6.49 23.02 31.67
N LEU A 44 6.56 24.01 30.78
CA LEU A 44 6.23 23.85 29.36
C LEU A 44 7.14 22.83 28.69
N MET A 45 8.45 22.89 28.95
CA MET A 45 9.42 21.93 28.42
C MET A 45 9.08 20.50 28.86
N LEU A 46 8.86 20.30 30.16
CA LEU A 46 8.54 18.98 30.71
C LEU A 46 7.24 18.43 30.13
N PHE A 47 6.20 19.27 30.02
CA PHE A 47 4.94 18.89 29.42
C PHE A 47 5.08 18.49 27.94
N MET A 48 5.72 19.33 27.11
CA MET A 48 5.91 19.07 25.68
C MET A 48 6.75 17.82 25.42
N VAL A 49 7.79 17.59 26.22
CA VAL A 49 8.60 16.36 26.14
C VAL A 49 7.74 15.15 26.50
N ALA A 50 6.96 15.22 27.58
CA ALA A 50 6.12 14.11 28.03
C ALA A 50 5.04 13.76 26.99
N THR A 51 4.29 14.73 26.48
CA THR A 51 3.24 14.49 25.49
C THR A 51 3.80 14.08 24.13
N GLY A 52 4.93 14.65 23.71
CA GLY A 52 5.66 14.22 22.52
C GLY A 52 6.12 12.77 22.61
N ALA A 53 6.66 12.37 23.76
CA ALA A 53 7.06 10.99 24.03
C ALA A 53 5.87 10.03 24.03
N VAL A 54 4.73 10.41 24.64
CA VAL A 54 3.49 9.61 24.59
C VAL A 54 2.99 9.44 23.16
N THR A 55 3.02 10.50 22.36
CA THR A 55 2.56 10.47 20.97
C THR A 55 3.39 9.52 20.12
N ILE A 56 4.72 9.67 20.17
CA ILE A 56 5.63 8.82 19.39
C ILE A 56 5.65 7.40 19.92
N GLY A 57 5.63 7.23 21.24
CA GLY A 57 5.51 5.92 21.86
C GLY A 57 4.25 5.21 21.40
N GLY A 58 3.12 5.91 21.34
CA GLY A 58 1.85 5.42 20.81
C GLY A 58 1.94 5.03 19.33
N VAL A 59 2.39 5.95 18.48
CA VAL A 59 2.56 5.69 17.03
C VAL A 59 3.52 4.53 16.77
N TYR A 60 4.64 4.48 17.49
CA TYR A 60 5.63 3.41 17.38
C TYR A 60 5.08 2.07 17.86
N LEU A 61 4.31 2.06 18.95
CA LEU A 61 3.69 0.84 19.47
C LEU A 61 2.62 0.33 18.49
N LEU A 62 1.84 1.22 17.88
CA LEU A 62 0.90 0.88 16.80
C LEU A 62 1.61 0.27 15.60
N TYR A 63 2.72 0.88 15.16
CA TYR A 63 3.57 0.36 14.09
C TYR A 63 4.15 -1.03 14.44
N ARG A 64 4.74 -1.17 15.63
CA ARG A 64 5.44 -2.40 16.07
C ARG A 64 4.48 -3.55 16.34
N ARG A 65 3.33 -3.29 16.97
CA ARG A 65 2.36 -4.34 17.31
C ARG A 65 1.49 -4.77 16.12
N ARG A 66 1.72 -4.23 14.92
CA ARG A 66 0.87 -4.46 13.73
C ARG A 66 -0.62 -4.30 14.06
N LEU A 67 -0.97 -3.41 14.99
CA LEU A 67 -2.36 -3.11 15.35
C LEU A 67 -3.13 -2.55 14.13
N ILE A 68 -2.42 -2.04 13.13
CA ILE A 68 -2.96 -1.67 11.82
C ILE A 68 -3.67 -2.86 11.13
N GLN A 69 -3.26 -4.11 11.38
CA GLN A 69 -3.89 -5.30 10.80
C GLN A 69 -5.20 -5.71 11.49
N TRP A 70 -5.50 -5.16 12.68
CA TRP A 70 -6.81 -5.39 13.33
C TRP A 70 -7.95 -4.72 12.57
N PHE A 71 -7.66 -3.65 11.84
CA PHE A 71 -8.65 -2.97 11.01
C PHE A 71 -8.66 -3.60 9.62
N THR A 72 -9.80 -4.17 9.23
CA THR A 72 -10.00 -4.84 7.93
C THR A 72 -9.94 -3.88 6.74
N SER A 73 -10.01 -2.57 6.97
CA SER A 73 -9.93 -1.54 5.92
C SER A 73 -8.92 -0.44 6.29
N LEU A 74 -8.17 0.02 5.29
CA LEU A 74 -7.20 1.12 5.44
C LEU A 74 -7.87 2.44 5.86
N ARG A 75 -9.14 2.65 5.45
CA ARG A 75 -9.92 3.86 5.79
C ARG A 75 -10.06 4.03 7.30
N TRP A 76 -10.50 2.99 8.01
CA TRP A 76 -10.69 3.02 9.46
C TRP A 76 -9.37 3.22 10.22
N THR A 77 -8.27 2.65 9.74
CA THR A 77 -6.94 2.87 10.32
C THR A 77 -6.56 4.35 10.25
N LEU A 78 -6.67 4.97 9.07
CA LEU A 78 -6.31 6.38 8.89
C LEU A 78 -7.21 7.31 9.71
N LEU A 79 -8.52 7.04 9.75
CA LEU A 79 -9.47 7.77 10.60
C LEU A 79 -9.10 7.69 12.07
N THR A 80 -8.75 6.50 12.56
CA THR A 80 -8.39 6.32 13.97
C THR A 80 -7.12 7.08 14.31
N ILE A 81 -6.09 7.02 13.45
CA ILE A 81 -4.83 7.75 13.66
C ILE A 81 -5.08 9.26 13.68
N ILE A 82 -5.83 9.80 12.72
CA ILE A 82 -6.04 11.24 12.65
C ILE A 82 -6.90 11.76 13.81
N ILE A 83 -7.95 11.04 14.19
CA ILE A 83 -8.78 11.39 15.35
C ILE A 83 -7.91 11.40 16.61
N LEU A 84 -7.10 10.36 16.80
CA LEU A 84 -6.17 10.29 17.93
C LEU A 84 -5.19 11.48 17.94
N THR A 85 -4.61 11.83 16.78
CA THR A 85 -3.72 12.99 16.66
C THR A 85 -4.44 14.30 16.99
N VAL A 86 -5.63 14.54 16.43
CA VAL A 86 -6.40 15.77 16.67
C VAL A 86 -6.77 15.90 18.16
N VAL A 87 -7.24 14.83 18.79
CA VAL A 87 -7.55 14.80 20.23
C VAL A 87 -6.32 15.12 21.06
N LEU A 88 -5.17 14.54 20.71
CA LEU A 88 -3.94 14.73 21.46
C LEU A 88 -3.39 16.16 21.31
N VAL A 89 -3.48 16.76 20.12
CA VAL A 89 -3.16 18.18 19.92
C VAL A 89 -4.12 19.06 20.72
N PHE A 90 -5.42 18.74 20.76
CA PHE A 90 -6.40 19.46 21.56
C PHE A 90 -6.07 19.46 23.05
N ILE A 91 -5.75 18.29 23.60
CA ILE A 91 -5.33 18.17 24.99
C ILE A 91 -4.06 18.99 25.26
N ASN A 92 -3.07 18.94 24.36
CA ASN A 92 -1.83 19.73 24.51
C ASN A 92 -2.11 21.22 24.59
N VAL A 93 -2.85 21.76 23.62
CA VAL A 93 -3.17 23.19 23.55
C VAL A 93 -4.01 23.61 24.75
N PHE A 94 -5.00 22.80 25.15
CA PHE A 94 -5.86 23.09 26.29
C PHE A 94 -5.07 23.17 27.60
N VAL A 95 -4.18 22.20 27.86
CA VAL A 95 -3.35 22.19 29.07
C VAL A 95 -2.33 23.34 29.05
N THR A 96 -1.68 23.60 27.91
CA THR A 96 -0.76 24.75 27.78
C THR A 96 -1.47 26.08 28.04
N ALA A 97 -2.69 26.26 27.54
CA ALA A 97 -3.47 27.47 27.77
C ALA A 97 -3.85 27.66 29.25
N GLN A 98 -4.19 26.57 29.96
CA GLN A 98 -4.48 26.57 31.40
C GLN A 98 -3.23 26.90 32.23
N LEU A 99 -2.06 26.37 31.85
CA LEU A 99 -0.79 26.65 32.55
C LEU A 99 -0.33 28.10 32.40
N MET A 100 -0.64 28.75 31.28
CA MET A 100 -0.13 30.08 30.94
C MET A 100 -1.06 31.25 31.34
N PHE A 101 -2.05 31.02 32.21
CA PHE A 101 -3.04 32.01 32.71
C PHE A 101 -3.58 32.95 31.61
N ILE A 102 -3.95 32.36 30.47
CA ILE A 102 -4.49 33.09 29.31
C ILE A 102 -5.93 33.56 29.60
N SER A 103 -6.28 34.77 29.15
CA SER A 103 -7.65 35.33 29.20
C SER A 103 -8.68 34.33 28.66
N GLU A 104 -9.84 34.16 29.31
CA GLU A 104 -10.88 33.20 28.89
C GLU A 104 -11.28 33.34 27.40
N HIS A 105 -11.18 34.56 26.85
CA HIS A 105 -11.48 34.85 25.45
C HIS A 105 -10.49 34.19 24.48
N ASP A 106 -9.20 34.20 24.80
CA ASP A 106 -8.15 33.66 23.93
C ASP A 106 -8.18 32.12 23.92
N LEU A 107 -8.62 31.49 25.01
CA LEU A 107 -8.83 30.04 25.10
C LEU A 107 -10.00 29.60 24.20
N LEU A 108 -11.11 30.34 24.20
CA LEU A 108 -12.24 30.07 23.30
C LEU A 108 -11.84 30.23 21.83
N LEU A 109 -11.11 31.30 21.49
CA LEU A 109 -10.64 31.50 20.12
C LEU A 109 -9.68 30.39 19.67
N THR A 110 -8.71 30.04 20.52
CA THR A 110 -7.71 29.01 20.20
C THR A 110 -8.34 27.62 20.06
N SER A 111 -9.26 27.26 20.96
CA SER A 111 -9.98 25.99 20.87
C SER A 111 -10.88 25.90 19.64
N ALA A 112 -11.56 26.99 19.27
CA ALA A 112 -12.37 27.06 18.05
C ALA A 112 -11.52 26.88 16.78
N LEU A 113 -10.38 27.57 16.69
CA LEU A 113 -9.43 27.42 15.57
C LEU A 113 -8.87 26.01 15.47
N LEU A 114 -8.63 25.36 16.62
CA LEU A 114 -8.10 24.01 16.65
C LEU A 114 -9.11 22.96 16.21
N VAL A 115 -10.37 23.10 16.64
CA VAL A 115 -11.47 22.25 16.14
C VAL A 115 -11.63 22.43 14.64
N TYR A 116 -11.63 23.68 14.15
CA TYR A 116 -11.70 23.97 12.73
C TYR A 116 -10.55 23.33 11.93
N GLY A 117 -9.30 23.51 12.38
CA GLY A 117 -8.13 22.91 11.75
C GLY A 117 -8.16 21.38 11.79
N GLY A 118 -8.60 20.80 12.90
CA GLY A 118 -8.78 19.35 13.06
C GLY A 118 -9.81 18.78 12.08
N VAL A 119 -10.95 19.45 11.92
CA VAL A 119 -11.99 19.05 10.95
C VAL A 119 -11.46 19.13 9.52
N ILE A 120 -10.75 20.20 9.15
CA ILE A 120 -10.12 20.32 7.82
C ILE A 120 -9.10 19.21 7.58
N ALA A 121 -8.27 18.88 8.57
CA ALA A 121 -7.29 17.81 8.46
C ALA A 121 -7.96 16.45 8.23
N ILE A 122 -9.02 16.14 8.99
CA ILE A 122 -9.81 14.91 8.83
C ILE A 122 -10.40 14.82 7.42
N ILE A 123 -11.05 15.89 6.95
CA ILE A 123 -11.63 15.94 5.60
C ILE A 123 -10.54 15.72 4.55
N SER A 124 -9.44 16.46 4.62
CA SER A 124 -8.34 16.39 3.65
C SER A 124 -7.78 14.97 3.51
N VAL A 125 -7.57 14.28 4.64
CA VAL A 125 -7.06 12.90 4.63
C VAL A 125 -8.08 11.92 4.06
N ILE A 126 -9.37 12.04 4.38
CA ILE A 126 -10.40 11.16 3.81
C ILE A 126 -10.41 11.26 2.28
N PHE A 127 -10.33 12.47 1.72
CA PHE A 127 -10.32 12.69 0.27
C PHE A 127 -9.06 12.13 -0.40
N ILE A 128 -7.88 12.43 0.15
CA ILE A 128 -6.60 11.97 -0.41
C ILE A 128 -6.50 10.44 -0.31
N ALA A 129 -6.76 9.89 0.88
CA ALA A 129 -6.69 8.45 1.11
C ALA A 129 -7.72 7.67 0.29
N GLY A 130 -8.94 8.21 0.14
CA GLY A 130 -9.99 7.61 -0.68
C GLY A 130 -9.51 7.36 -2.12
N THR A 131 -8.87 8.36 -2.71
CA THR A 131 -8.33 8.30 -4.09
C THR A 131 -7.24 7.22 -4.24
N LEU A 132 -6.35 7.10 -3.25
CA LEU A 132 -5.29 6.09 -3.27
C LEU A 132 -5.85 4.67 -3.08
N ILE A 133 -6.79 4.52 -2.14
CA ILE A 133 -7.43 3.24 -1.84
C ILE A 133 -8.20 2.72 -3.05
N GLU A 134 -8.95 3.58 -3.73
CA GLU A 134 -9.70 3.19 -4.95
C GLU A 134 -8.77 2.62 -6.03
N ARG A 135 -7.62 3.26 -6.27
CA ARG A 135 -6.63 2.78 -7.24
C ARG A 135 -6.05 1.42 -6.85
N ILE A 136 -5.81 1.20 -5.55
CA ILE A 136 -5.33 -0.09 -5.02
C ILE A 136 -6.41 -1.17 -5.16
N GLU A 137 -7.67 -0.85 -4.89
CA GLU A 137 -8.79 -1.77 -5.07
C GLU A 137 -8.99 -2.16 -6.53
N LEU A 138 -8.85 -1.20 -7.46
CA LEU A 138 -8.85 -1.45 -8.90
C LEU A 138 -7.74 -2.41 -9.31
N LEU A 139 -6.49 -2.17 -8.86
CA LEU A 139 -5.37 -3.09 -9.07
C LEU A 139 -5.66 -4.49 -8.53
N GLY A 140 -6.16 -4.60 -7.30
CA GLY A 140 -6.50 -5.88 -6.69
C GLY A 140 -7.62 -6.61 -7.44
N SER A 141 -8.62 -5.88 -7.93
CA SER A 141 -9.71 -6.46 -8.73
C SER A 141 -9.23 -6.95 -10.10
N ALA A 142 -8.37 -6.19 -10.78
CA ALA A 142 -7.78 -6.56 -12.05
C ALA A 142 -6.88 -7.79 -11.91
N ALA A 143 -6.08 -7.86 -10.85
CA ALA A 143 -5.28 -9.04 -10.53
C ALA A 143 -6.15 -10.29 -10.31
N ARG A 144 -7.28 -10.16 -9.60
CA ARG A 144 -8.25 -11.28 -9.46
C ARG A 144 -8.86 -11.70 -10.80
N ARG A 145 -9.10 -10.78 -11.73
CA ARG A 145 -9.60 -11.10 -13.08
C ARG A 145 -8.56 -11.87 -13.89
N VAL A 146 -7.31 -11.41 -13.91
CA VAL A 146 -6.20 -12.11 -14.57
C VAL A 146 -6.02 -13.51 -13.97
N ALA A 147 -6.09 -13.65 -12.64
CA ALA A 147 -5.98 -14.95 -11.97
C ALA A 147 -7.11 -15.93 -12.34
N ARG A 148 -8.27 -15.45 -12.82
CA ARG A 148 -9.37 -16.27 -13.34
C ARG A 148 -9.26 -16.56 -14.84
N GLY A 149 -8.17 -16.15 -15.49
CA GLY A 149 -7.92 -16.38 -16.92
C GLY A 149 -8.34 -15.22 -17.84
N GLU A 150 -8.81 -14.08 -17.31
CA GLU A 150 -9.12 -12.89 -18.11
C GLU A 150 -7.82 -12.11 -18.44
N LEU A 151 -6.92 -12.72 -19.22
CA LEU A 151 -5.55 -12.23 -19.45
C LEU A 151 -5.47 -10.91 -20.25
N HIS A 152 -6.53 -10.56 -20.99
CA HIS A 152 -6.64 -9.27 -21.70
C HIS A 152 -6.95 -8.09 -20.78
N THR A 153 -7.07 -8.31 -19.46
CA THR A 153 -7.34 -7.24 -18.50
C THR A 153 -6.19 -6.22 -18.48
N ARG A 154 -6.52 -4.94 -18.68
CA ARG A 154 -5.57 -3.82 -18.60
C ARG A 154 -6.15 -2.68 -17.78
N LEU A 155 -5.28 -1.93 -17.11
CA LEU A 155 -5.63 -0.75 -16.33
C LEU A 155 -5.07 0.52 -16.98
N SER A 156 -5.82 1.62 -16.89
CA SER A 156 -5.34 2.93 -17.34
C SER A 156 -4.25 3.45 -16.39
N VAL A 157 -3.07 3.76 -16.92
CA VAL A 157 -1.99 4.37 -16.15
C VAL A 157 -2.31 5.85 -15.94
N ARG A 158 -2.46 6.28 -14.68
CA ARG A 158 -2.78 7.66 -14.32
C ARG A 158 -1.72 8.24 -13.38
N GLY A 159 -1.09 9.36 -13.77
CA GLY A 159 -0.07 10.02 -12.97
C GLY A 159 1.33 9.43 -13.17
N ASN A 160 2.27 9.91 -12.36
CA ASN A 160 3.71 9.56 -12.42
C ASN A 160 4.26 9.09 -11.07
N ASP A 161 3.38 8.65 -10.17
CA ASP A 161 3.72 8.17 -8.83
C ASP A 161 4.02 6.65 -8.83
N GLU A 162 4.28 6.12 -7.63
CA GLU A 162 4.55 4.71 -7.38
C GLU A 162 3.38 3.81 -7.80
N LEU A 163 2.12 4.29 -7.67
CA LEU A 163 0.94 3.54 -8.12
C LEU A 163 0.86 3.48 -9.64
N ALA A 164 1.24 4.54 -10.35
CA ALA A 164 1.35 4.52 -11.81
C ALA A 164 2.44 3.56 -12.28
N GLN A 165 3.58 3.52 -11.59
CA GLN A 165 4.64 2.53 -11.85
C GLN A 165 4.14 1.10 -11.62
N LEU A 166 3.45 0.85 -10.51
CA LEU A 166 2.86 -0.46 -10.21
C LEU A 166 1.82 -0.87 -11.25
N THR A 167 1.01 0.07 -11.74
CA THR A 167 0.03 -0.17 -12.81
C THR A 167 0.70 -0.55 -14.13
N ARG A 168 1.81 0.11 -14.49
CA ARG A 168 2.62 -0.27 -15.65
C ARG A 168 3.18 -1.68 -15.51
N MET A 169 3.75 -2.01 -14.35
CA MET A 169 4.27 -3.35 -14.08
C MET A 169 3.17 -4.42 -14.17
N PHE A 170 1.98 -4.13 -13.63
CA PHE A 170 0.83 -5.01 -13.72
C PHE A 170 0.42 -5.28 -15.18
N ASN A 171 0.31 -4.23 -16.00
CA ASN A 171 -0.05 -4.37 -17.41
C ASN A 171 0.97 -5.20 -18.19
N ASN A 172 2.27 -4.98 -17.96
CA ASN A 172 3.34 -5.74 -18.60
C ASN A 172 3.27 -7.23 -18.22
N MET A 173 3.07 -7.53 -16.93
CA MET A 173 2.89 -8.91 -16.46
C MET A 173 1.67 -9.57 -17.11
N ALA A 174 0.54 -8.85 -17.22
CA ALA A 174 -0.66 -9.37 -17.85
C ALA A 174 -0.45 -9.66 -19.36
N GLU A 175 0.32 -8.82 -20.05
CA GLU A 175 0.71 -9.02 -21.46
C GLU A 175 1.63 -10.22 -21.65
N GLU A 176 2.60 -10.41 -20.77
CA GLU A 176 3.48 -11.57 -20.80
C GLU A 176 2.70 -12.87 -20.57
N LEU A 177 1.78 -12.89 -19.60
CA LEU A 177 0.91 -14.03 -19.35
C LEU A 177 0.00 -14.35 -20.55
N GLU A 178 -0.58 -13.33 -21.18
CA GLU A 178 -1.39 -13.50 -22.39
C GLU A 178 -0.57 -14.10 -23.55
N THR A 179 0.66 -13.63 -23.73
CA THR A 179 1.58 -14.14 -24.75
C THR A 179 1.94 -15.60 -24.49
N VAL A 180 2.27 -15.95 -23.24
CA VAL A 180 2.62 -17.33 -22.85
C VAL A 180 1.41 -18.27 -23.04
N ASP A 181 0.20 -17.84 -22.69
CA ASP A 181 -1.01 -18.63 -22.89
C ASP A 181 -1.32 -18.86 -24.38
N ALA A 182 -1.14 -17.83 -25.22
CA ALA A 182 -1.30 -17.95 -26.66
C ALA A 182 -0.28 -18.94 -27.27
N GLN A 183 0.99 -18.86 -26.87
CA GLN A 183 2.03 -19.80 -27.28
C GLN A 183 1.71 -21.23 -26.86
N LYS A 184 1.25 -21.43 -25.62
CA LYS A 184 0.84 -22.74 -25.11
C LYS A 184 -0.29 -23.34 -25.93
N ARG A 185 -1.33 -22.56 -26.24
CA ARG A 185 -2.46 -23.01 -27.07
C ARG A 185 -2.01 -23.40 -28.48
N ALA A 186 -1.12 -22.63 -29.10
CA ALA A 186 -0.56 -22.94 -30.41
C ALA A 186 0.26 -24.24 -30.40
N LEU A 187 1.04 -24.48 -29.33
CA LEU A 187 1.80 -25.71 -29.15
C LEU A 187 0.86 -26.92 -28.95
N ASP A 188 -0.17 -26.78 -28.12
CA ASP A 188 -1.16 -27.83 -27.87
C ASP A 188 -1.92 -28.19 -29.17
N GLN A 189 -2.23 -27.21 -30.02
CA GLN A 189 -2.85 -27.45 -31.32
C GLN A 189 -1.91 -28.23 -32.25
N THR A 190 -0.65 -27.76 -32.40
CA THR A 190 0.37 -28.45 -33.20
C THR A 190 0.56 -29.90 -32.74
N ARG A 191 0.60 -30.13 -31.42
CA ARG A 191 0.71 -31.48 -30.85
C ARG A 191 -0.46 -32.37 -31.26
N ARG A 192 -1.70 -31.86 -31.20
CA ARG A 192 -2.90 -32.62 -31.59
C ARG A 192 -2.88 -32.96 -33.07
N ASP A 193 -2.50 -32.01 -33.92
CA ASP A 193 -2.43 -32.19 -35.36
C ASP A 193 -1.37 -33.24 -35.74
N LEU A 194 -0.20 -33.22 -35.09
CA LEU A 194 0.84 -34.24 -35.25
C LEU A 194 0.37 -35.64 -34.85
N VAL A 195 -0.33 -35.77 -33.72
CA VAL A 195 -0.87 -37.06 -33.26
C VAL A 195 -1.93 -37.59 -34.23
N ALA A 196 -2.81 -36.72 -34.72
CA ALA A 196 -3.83 -37.08 -35.70
C ALA A 196 -3.19 -37.56 -37.01
N TRP A 197 -2.20 -36.82 -37.53
CA TRP A 197 -1.47 -37.18 -38.73
C TRP A 197 -0.72 -38.51 -38.59
N ALA A 198 0.04 -38.70 -37.51
CA ALA A 198 0.74 -39.97 -37.26
C ALA A 198 -0.21 -41.16 -37.14
N SER A 199 -1.38 -40.97 -36.52
CA SER A 199 -2.39 -42.04 -36.39
C SER A 199 -3.01 -42.43 -37.74
N HIS A 200 -3.18 -41.46 -38.64
CA HIS A 200 -3.69 -41.71 -39.98
C HIS A 200 -2.69 -42.50 -40.81
N ASP A 201 -1.42 -42.07 -40.82
CA ASP A 201 -0.38 -42.68 -41.66
C ASP A 201 0.07 -44.05 -41.16
N LEU A 202 -0.02 -44.33 -39.85
CA LEU A 202 0.26 -45.67 -39.30
C LEU A 202 -0.88 -46.66 -39.52
N ARG A 203 -2.12 -46.20 -39.71
CA ARG A 203 -3.29 -47.08 -39.90
C ARG A 203 -3.19 -47.89 -41.20
N SER A 204 -2.78 -47.27 -42.31
CA SER A 204 -2.61 -47.94 -43.60
C SER A 204 -1.59 -49.10 -43.57
N PRO A 205 -0.34 -48.93 -43.10
CA PRO A 205 0.61 -50.03 -43.03
C PRO A 205 0.19 -51.10 -42.02
N LEU A 206 -0.42 -50.73 -40.88
CA LEU A 206 -0.96 -51.70 -39.93
C LEU A 206 -2.09 -52.55 -40.53
N ALA A 207 -2.99 -51.95 -41.31
CA ALA A 207 -4.04 -52.68 -42.01
C ALA A 207 -3.45 -53.67 -43.03
N ALA A 208 -2.41 -53.26 -43.76
CA ALA A 208 -1.71 -54.13 -44.71
C ALA A 208 -1.02 -55.32 -44.02
N VAL A 209 -0.30 -55.07 -42.91
CA VAL A 209 0.34 -56.14 -42.12
C VAL A 209 -0.71 -57.11 -41.55
N ARG A 210 -1.85 -56.59 -41.09
CA ARG A 210 -2.93 -57.42 -40.55
C ARG A 210 -3.58 -58.29 -41.63
N ALA A 211 -3.82 -57.74 -42.81
CA ALA A 211 -4.34 -58.48 -43.97
C ALA A 211 -3.38 -59.58 -44.43
N MET A 212 -2.07 -59.30 -44.45
CA MET A 212 -1.05 -60.33 -44.74
C MET A 212 -1.08 -61.46 -43.70
N ASN A 213 -1.20 -61.14 -42.41
CA ASN A 213 -1.25 -62.14 -41.36
C ASN A 213 -2.53 -63.01 -41.44
N GLU A 214 -3.69 -62.41 -41.77
CA GLU A 214 -4.94 -63.15 -42.02
C GLU A 214 -4.82 -64.07 -43.25
N ALA A 215 -4.22 -63.62 -44.34
CA ALA A 215 -4.02 -64.45 -45.54
C ALA A 215 -3.11 -65.67 -45.27
N ILE A 216 -2.08 -65.51 -44.42
CA ILE A 216 -1.22 -66.62 -43.97
C ILE A 216 -2.02 -67.58 -43.09
N LEU A 217 -2.82 -67.07 -42.15
CA LEU A 217 -3.64 -67.89 -41.24
C LEU A 217 -4.73 -68.69 -41.96
N ASP A 218 -5.35 -68.14 -43.00
CA ASP A 218 -6.37 -68.81 -43.83
C ASP A 218 -5.77 -69.85 -44.81
N GLY A 219 -4.44 -70.00 -44.86
CA GLY A 219 -3.78 -70.98 -45.73
C GLY A 219 -3.82 -70.62 -47.21
N VAL A 220 -3.99 -69.33 -47.54
CA VAL A 220 -4.08 -68.84 -48.94
C VAL A 220 -2.71 -68.63 -49.59
N VAL A 221 -1.63 -68.79 -48.81
CA VAL A 221 -0.24 -68.64 -49.29
C VAL A 221 0.42 -70.02 -49.32
N ASP A 222 0.39 -70.68 -50.49
CA ASP A 222 1.24 -71.84 -50.83
C ASP A 222 2.68 -71.40 -51.13
#